data_AF-A0A1A7RE18-F1
#
_entry.id   AF-A0A1A7RE18-F1
#
_cell.length_a   1.000
_cell.length_b   1.000
_cell.length_c   1.000
_cell.angle_alpha   90.00
_cell.angle_beta   90.00
_cell.angle_gamma   90.00
#
_symmetry.space_group_name_H-M   'P 1'
#
loop_
_entity.id
_entity.type
_entity.pdbx_description
1 polymer ?
#
loop_
_entity_poly.entity_id
_entity_poly.type
_entity_poly.pdbx_seq_one_letter_code
_entity_poly.pdbx_strand_id
1 'polypeptide(L)'
;MVGVLGSCAVVGLGFTGTVGFEKYQNHQVLTHVEEQKQQFISQVNLLYLSQSTDSSEQVMQLLRQSSPIQRDVIANLEQKDGVVFQFDRLQLSAELQNHDKIPTALAGHHLYFQPQVYAGQPIKIWQCFSDLADNLRPKDCLYRQEAPDNTELLRTALLASVASNRQQRQSSKYTPPVQNDCTKFKTQLPTQYDVFATGAYSGRETSYQIDDSGHQATEMDIQVQHNRPVVLILGAYEPTIWKVKWESNTRIVGVIATGYHAQRVVGLPKAIPVLETSYKNSQCGYSYVSDDNAAEMNQLSQRILQRDIQAIVIAKNGQANIGNIRANTQLSSSQERSMKDVIDPNAPLAGPAGIRDAVAKGLLRPATRADIDAWKAAYNKARNIHTPPVVGGSGSSGTGMDYVHFDSAYVVLKDMTIPAGLYGAHSVTFFVPQGVPRPKGNPGHSTIYEIRSGNCYGSSPNCSRS
;
A
#
# COMPACT_ATOMS: atom_id res chain seq x y z
N MET A 1 70.53 39.44 -40.74
CA MET A 1 70.27 40.64 -41.55
C MET A 1 69.03 40.37 -42.38
N VAL A 2 68.13 41.37 -42.31
CA VAL A 2 66.83 41.59 -42.97
C VAL A 2 66.57 40.87 -44.30
N GLY A 3 65.33 40.41 -44.47
CA GLY A 3 64.72 40.10 -45.76
C GLY A 3 63.26 39.67 -45.66
N VAL A 4 62.36 40.57 -45.22
CA VAL A 4 60.91 40.46 -45.41
C VAL A 4 60.55 40.98 -46.80
N LEU A 5 59.61 40.31 -47.47
CA LEU A 5 58.63 40.73 -48.50
C LEU A 5 58.38 39.47 -49.37
N GLY A 6 57.19 38.91 -49.53
CA GLY A 6 55.83 39.43 -49.45
C GLY A 6 55.06 38.85 -50.64
N SER A 7 53.73 38.81 -50.54
CA SER A 7 52.73 38.63 -51.61
C SER A 7 52.05 37.25 -51.72
N CYS A 8 50.79 37.24 -51.27
CA CYS A 8 49.61 36.60 -51.87
C CYS A 8 49.81 35.31 -52.70
N ALA A 9 49.44 34.18 -52.10
CA ALA A 9 48.87 33.06 -52.85
C ALA A 9 47.42 32.86 -52.38
N VAL A 10 46.49 33.59 -53.01
CA VAL A 10 45.09 33.18 -53.10
C VAL A 10 45.09 31.93 -53.98
N VAL A 11 45.22 30.76 -53.35
CA VAL A 11 45.06 29.49 -54.06
C VAL A 11 43.57 29.28 -54.23
N GLY A 12 43.07 29.64 -55.42
CA GLY A 12 41.79 29.14 -55.92
C GLY A 12 41.87 27.62 -56.02
N LEU A 13 41.29 26.93 -55.05
CA LEU A 13 41.08 25.50 -55.13
C LEU A 13 40.11 25.26 -56.30
N GLY A 14 40.51 24.46 -57.29
CA GLY A 14 39.59 23.94 -58.30
C GLY A 14 38.45 23.16 -57.62
N PHE A 15 37.35 22.91 -58.34
CA PHE A 15 36.16 22.20 -57.83
C PHE A 15 36.47 20.91 -57.03
N THR A 16 37.54 20.20 -57.36
CA THR A 16 38.00 19.00 -56.63
C THR A 16 38.69 19.33 -55.30
N GLY A 17 39.41 20.45 -55.22
CA GLY A 17 40.08 20.94 -54.01
C GLY A 17 39.11 21.54 -52.99
N THR A 18 38.06 22.23 -53.44
CA THR A 18 37.01 22.76 -52.56
C THR A 18 36.19 21.64 -51.92
N VAL A 19 35.81 20.63 -52.70
CA VAL A 19 35.11 19.43 -52.20
C VAL A 19 35.98 18.63 -51.22
N GLY A 20 37.28 18.53 -51.47
CA GLY A 20 38.23 17.89 -50.54
C GLY A 20 38.38 18.64 -49.22
N PHE A 21 38.47 19.97 -49.29
CA PHE A 21 38.58 20.83 -48.11
C PHE A 21 37.30 20.81 -47.26
N GLU A 22 36.12 20.85 -47.89
CA GLU A 22 34.83 20.75 -47.20
C GLU A 22 34.66 19.39 -46.50
N LYS A 23 35.02 18.28 -47.16
CA LYS A 23 35.03 16.95 -46.54
C LYS A 23 35.96 16.89 -45.34
N TYR A 24 37.13 17.50 -45.43
CA TYR A 24 38.07 17.57 -44.32
C TYR A 24 37.49 18.38 -43.15
N GLN A 25 36.87 19.53 -43.41
CA GLN A 25 36.24 20.34 -42.35
C GLN A 25 35.06 19.62 -41.69
N ASN A 26 34.20 18.96 -42.46
CA ASN A 26 33.10 18.14 -41.93
C ASN A 26 33.64 17.04 -41.01
N HIS A 27 34.69 16.35 -41.46
CA HIS A 27 35.34 15.32 -40.67
C HIS A 27 35.92 15.87 -39.36
N GLN A 28 36.58 17.03 -39.39
CA GLN A 28 37.15 17.66 -38.18
C GLN A 28 36.09 18.07 -37.14
N VAL A 29 34.89 18.48 -37.57
CA VAL A 29 33.80 18.81 -36.63
C VAL A 29 33.22 17.54 -36.03
N LEU A 30 32.95 16.51 -36.84
CA LEU A 30 32.38 15.26 -36.37
C LEU A 30 33.35 14.47 -35.47
N THR A 31 34.65 14.49 -35.78
CA THR A 31 35.69 13.90 -34.93
C THR A 31 35.74 14.60 -33.57
N HIS A 32 35.66 15.94 -33.53
CA HIS A 32 35.56 16.67 -32.25
C HIS A 32 34.36 16.24 -31.42
N VAL A 33 33.18 16.12 -32.05
CA VAL A 33 31.96 15.67 -31.36
C VAL A 33 32.14 14.27 -30.77
N GLU A 34 32.76 13.36 -31.52
CA GLU A 34 33.03 12.01 -31.06
C GLU A 34 34.03 11.98 -29.90
N GLU A 35 35.11 12.76 -29.96
CA GLU A 35 36.10 12.89 -28.88
C GLU A 35 35.47 13.41 -27.59
N GLN A 36 34.66 14.48 -27.69
CA GLN A 36 33.96 15.04 -26.53
C GLN A 36 32.90 14.08 -25.98
N LYS A 37 32.23 13.29 -26.84
CA LYS A 37 31.34 12.21 -26.38
C LYS A 37 32.11 11.17 -25.57
N GLN A 38 33.28 10.71 -26.02
CA GLN A 38 34.08 9.73 -25.28
C GLN A 38 34.55 10.30 -23.94
N GLN A 39 34.96 11.57 -23.91
CA GLN A 39 35.33 12.27 -22.68
C GLN A 39 34.14 12.36 -21.71
N PHE A 40 32.96 12.73 -22.21
CA PHE A 40 31.71 12.74 -21.43
C PHE A 40 31.42 11.37 -20.83
N ILE A 41 31.42 10.31 -21.64
CA ILE A 41 31.13 8.94 -21.19
C ILE A 41 32.12 8.52 -20.10
N SER A 42 33.41 8.81 -20.28
CA SER A 42 34.46 8.49 -19.31
C SER A 42 34.23 9.19 -17.96
N GLN A 43 33.95 10.50 -17.98
CA GLN A 43 33.70 11.29 -16.77
C GLN A 43 32.41 10.87 -16.06
N VAL A 44 31.33 10.65 -16.81
CA VAL A 44 30.06 10.17 -16.25
C VAL A 44 30.23 8.80 -15.61
N ASN A 45 30.96 7.89 -16.27
CA ASN A 45 31.25 6.57 -15.73
C ASN A 45 32.05 6.66 -14.42
N LEU A 46 33.08 7.50 -14.39
CA LEU A 46 33.95 7.65 -13.22
C LEU A 46 33.20 8.27 -12.02
N LEU A 47 32.50 9.39 -12.26
CA LEU A 47 31.92 10.21 -11.20
C LEU A 47 30.57 9.71 -10.72
N TYR A 48 29.73 9.19 -11.63
CA TYR A 48 28.33 8.92 -11.35
C TYR A 48 27.95 7.44 -11.40
N LEU A 49 28.61 6.65 -12.26
CA LEU A 49 28.17 5.26 -12.53
C LEU A 49 29.09 4.18 -11.95
N SER A 50 30.25 4.54 -11.38
CA SER A 50 31.26 3.61 -10.86
C SER A 50 30.80 2.76 -9.67
N GLN A 51 29.74 3.17 -8.97
CA GLN A 51 29.24 2.48 -7.78
C GLN A 51 28.33 1.29 -8.09
N SER A 52 27.85 1.14 -9.33
CA SER A 52 26.99 0.03 -9.74
C SER A 52 27.50 -0.58 -11.03
N THR A 53 27.35 -1.90 -11.16
CA THR A 53 27.61 -2.64 -12.40
C THR A 53 26.32 -3.00 -13.15
N ASP A 54 25.16 -2.55 -12.68
CA ASP A 54 23.85 -2.81 -13.30
C ASP A 54 23.39 -1.57 -14.08
N SER A 55 23.23 -1.71 -15.40
CA SER A 55 22.81 -0.61 -16.28
C SER A 55 21.47 0.01 -15.89
N SER A 56 20.57 -0.74 -15.25
CA SER A 56 19.26 -0.26 -14.80
C SER A 56 19.40 0.74 -13.66
N GLU A 57 20.24 0.42 -12.68
CA GLU A 57 20.56 1.33 -11.57
C GLU A 57 21.32 2.54 -12.08
N GLN A 58 22.25 2.33 -13.02
CA GLN A 58 22.99 3.41 -13.66
C GLN A 58 22.08 4.37 -14.44
N VAL A 59 21.06 3.88 -15.15
CA VAL A 59 20.05 4.74 -15.79
C VAL A 59 19.29 5.57 -14.76
N MET A 60 18.84 4.97 -13.66
CA MET A 60 18.16 5.72 -12.59
C MET A 60 19.07 6.74 -11.91
N GLN A 61 20.38 6.47 -11.86
CA GLN A 61 21.37 7.41 -11.38
C GLN A 61 21.57 8.57 -12.36
N LEU A 62 21.70 8.31 -13.65
CA LEU A 62 21.78 9.34 -14.69
C LEU A 62 20.56 10.28 -14.65
N LEU A 63 19.36 9.72 -14.46
CA LEU A 63 18.13 10.51 -14.38
C LEU A 63 18.15 11.45 -13.18
N ARG A 64 18.51 10.94 -12.00
CA ARG A 64 18.60 11.73 -10.76
C ARG A 64 19.71 12.77 -10.81
N GLN A 65 20.79 12.49 -11.52
CA GLN A 65 21.99 13.33 -11.58
C GLN A 65 22.06 14.19 -12.85
N SER A 66 20.94 14.36 -13.58
CA SER A 66 20.93 15.12 -14.84
C SER A 66 21.47 16.55 -14.68
N SER A 67 21.00 17.30 -13.66
CA SER A 67 21.46 18.68 -13.46
C SER A 67 22.92 18.77 -12.97
N PRO A 68 23.40 17.94 -12.03
CA PRO A 68 24.82 17.86 -11.72
C PRO A 68 25.69 17.49 -12.93
N ILE A 69 25.30 16.50 -13.74
CA ILE A 69 26.04 16.12 -14.96
C ILE A 69 26.13 17.30 -15.93
N GLN A 70 25.04 18.04 -16.14
CA GLN A 70 25.05 19.25 -16.97
C GLN A 70 26.01 20.32 -16.45
N ARG A 71 26.11 20.51 -15.13
CA ARG A 71 26.99 21.53 -14.55
C ARG A 71 28.45 21.10 -14.47
N ASP A 72 28.69 19.85 -14.12
CA ASP A 72 30.01 19.39 -13.68
C ASP A 72 30.75 18.60 -14.76
N VAL A 73 30.03 18.00 -15.71
CA VAL A 73 30.64 17.23 -16.82
C VAL A 73 30.57 18.03 -18.11
N ILE A 74 29.38 18.51 -18.50
CA ILE A 74 29.22 19.22 -19.78
C ILE A 74 30.01 20.53 -19.80
N ALA A 75 30.06 21.26 -18.69
CA ALA A 75 30.86 22.49 -18.60
C ALA A 75 32.37 22.26 -18.75
N ASN A 76 32.84 21.02 -18.57
CA ASN A 76 34.25 20.63 -18.69
C ASN A 76 34.59 19.98 -20.04
N LEU A 77 33.63 19.91 -20.97
CA LEU A 77 33.91 19.50 -22.35
C LEU A 77 34.57 20.64 -23.11
N GLU A 78 35.47 20.30 -24.03
CA GLU A 78 36.15 21.28 -24.86
C GLU A 78 35.15 21.93 -25.83
N GLN A 79 35.03 23.26 -25.72
CA GLN A 79 34.15 24.04 -26.57
C GLN A 79 34.82 24.27 -27.92
N LYS A 80 34.08 23.97 -28.99
CA LYS A 80 34.43 24.34 -30.36
C LYS A 80 33.38 25.30 -30.87
N ASP A 81 33.81 26.39 -31.49
CA ASP A 81 32.93 27.44 -31.97
C ASP A 81 31.77 26.88 -32.82
N GLY A 82 30.54 27.06 -32.34
CA GLY A 82 29.32 26.57 -33.00
C GLY A 82 28.91 25.13 -32.67
N VAL A 83 29.59 24.43 -31.76
CA VAL A 83 29.14 23.12 -31.23
C VAL A 83 28.70 23.28 -29.78
N VAL A 84 27.42 23.01 -29.50
CA VAL A 84 26.85 23.12 -28.15
C VAL A 84 26.43 21.76 -27.64
N PHE A 85 26.98 21.37 -26.48
CA PHE A 85 26.62 20.13 -25.80
C PHE A 85 25.59 20.37 -24.70
N GLN A 86 24.61 19.48 -24.58
CA GLN A 86 23.65 19.47 -23.47
C GLN A 86 23.38 18.04 -23.01
N PHE A 87 23.11 17.88 -21.73
CA PHE A 87 22.66 16.64 -21.13
C PHE A 87 21.31 16.86 -20.46
N ASP A 88 20.25 16.34 -21.10
CA ASP A 88 18.90 16.37 -20.56
C ASP A 88 18.25 15.00 -20.76
N ARG A 89 17.38 14.61 -19.81
CA ARG A 89 16.55 13.40 -19.90
C ARG A 89 17.33 12.19 -20.42
N LEU A 90 18.46 11.84 -19.78
CA LEU A 90 19.28 10.65 -20.12
C LEU A 90 20.00 10.70 -21.47
N GLN A 91 20.06 11.86 -22.13
CA GLN A 91 20.66 11.98 -23.45
C GLN A 91 21.70 13.10 -23.47
N LEU A 92 22.84 12.82 -24.07
CA LEU A 92 23.78 13.84 -24.50
C LEU A 92 23.39 14.29 -25.91
N SER A 93 23.16 15.57 -26.12
CA SER A 93 22.99 16.17 -27.44
C SER A 93 24.19 17.03 -27.81
N ALA A 94 24.50 17.07 -29.10
CA ALA A 94 25.43 18.01 -29.72
C ALA A 94 24.68 18.75 -30.83
N GLU A 95 24.45 20.04 -30.63
CA GLU A 95 23.84 20.94 -31.61
C GLU A 95 24.95 21.63 -32.41
N LEU A 96 24.87 21.52 -33.74
CA LEU A 96 25.77 22.18 -34.67
C LEU A 96 25.14 23.50 -35.10
N GLN A 97 25.42 24.59 -34.38
CA GLN A 97 24.79 25.88 -34.60
C GLN A 97 25.18 26.50 -35.94
N ASN A 98 24.30 27.37 -36.45
CA ASN A 98 24.60 28.22 -37.60
C ASN A 98 25.69 29.22 -37.22
N HIS A 99 26.94 28.89 -37.53
CA HIS A 99 28.12 29.65 -37.15
C HIS A 99 29.19 29.58 -38.26
N ASP A 100 29.97 30.65 -38.46
CA ASP A 100 30.96 30.77 -39.54
C ASP A 100 32.08 29.71 -39.50
N LYS A 101 32.22 29.02 -38.36
CA LYS A 101 33.20 27.93 -38.15
C LYS A 101 32.61 26.53 -38.36
N ILE A 102 31.30 26.42 -38.55
CA ILE A 102 30.60 25.17 -38.84
C ILE A 102 30.31 25.13 -40.35
N PRO A 103 30.75 24.09 -41.07
CA PRO A 103 30.40 23.93 -42.47
C PRO A 103 28.88 23.95 -42.69
N THR A 104 28.44 24.58 -43.77
CA THR A 104 27.00 24.70 -44.10
C THR A 104 26.30 23.35 -44.23
N ALA A 105 27.02 22.30 -44.62
CA ALA A 105 26.51 20.93 -44.68
C ALA A 105 26.18 20.30 -43.31
N LEU A 106 26.67 20.91 -42.22
CA LEU A 106 26.48 20.44 -40.85
C LEU A 106 25.65 21.41 -40.00
N ALA A 107 25.61 22.69 -40.36
CA ALA A 107 24.91 23.72 -39.62
C ALA A 107 23.39 23.43 -39.52
N GLY A 108 22.84 23.54 -38.32
CA GLY A 108 21.45 23.25 -37.97
C GLY A 108 21.16 21.79 -37.60
N HIS A 109 22.13 20.88 -37.75
CA HIS A 109 21.95 19.46 -37.47
C HIS A 109 22.29 19.08 -36.01
N HIS A 110 21.75 17.94 -35.60
CA HIS A 110 21.87 17.44 -34.23
C HIS A 110 22.43 16.02 -34.19
N LEU A 111 23.20 15.74 -33.15
CA LEU A 111 23.57 14.39 -32.76
C LEU A 111 23.06 14.12 -31.35
N TYR A 112 22.45 12.94 -31.15
CA TYR A 112 21.95 12.47 -29.86
C TYR A 112 22.64 11.17 -29.48
N PHE A 113 23.03 11.05 -28.23
CA PHE A 113 23.66 9.86 -27.67
C PHE A 113 22.86 9.37 -26.48
N GLN A 114 22.29 8.17 -26.59
CA GLN A 114 21.44 7.56 -25.56
C GLN A 114 22.07 6.27 -25.02
N PRO A 115 22.16 6.08 -23.69
CA PRO A 115 22.74 4.87 -23.13
C PRO A 115 21.88 3.65 -23.45
N GLN A 116 22.53 2.49 -23.62
CA GLN A 116 21.86 1.22 -23.86
C GLN A 116 21.84 0.36 -22.59
N VAL A 117 20.68 -0.21 -22.28
CA VAL A 117 20.46 -1.06 -21.10
C VAL A 117 20.59 -2.52 -21.49
N TYR A 118 21.47 -3.23 -20.79
CA TYR A 118 21.65 -4.68 -20.89
C TYR A 118 21.63 -5.26 -19.48
N ALA A 119 20.66 -6.12 -19.20
CA ALA A 119 20.42 -6.64 -17.86
C ALA A 119 21.70 -7.26 -17.25
N GLY A 120 22.04 -6.84 -16.03
CA GLY A 120 23.21 -7.33 -15.29
C GLY A 120 24.57 -6.88 -15.84
N GLN A 121 24.61 -5.96 -16.79
CA GLN A 121 25.83 -5.38 -17.33
C GLN A 121 25.84 -3.85 -17.16
N PRO A 122 27.02 -3.21 -17.00
CA PRO A 122 27.11 -1.76 -16.94
C PRO A 122 26.86 -1.14 -18.32
N ILE A 123 26.42 0.12 -18.34
CA ILE A 123 26.30 0.94 -19.55
C ILE A 123 27.68 1.09 -20.17
N LYS A 124 27.90 0.41 -21.29
CA LYS A 124 29.13 0.54 -22.11
C LYS A 124 28.89 1.18 -23.45
N ILE A 125 27.64 1.20 -23.92
CA ILE A 125 27.27 1.63 -25.26
C ILE A 125 26.32 2.81 -25.15
N TRP A 126 26.65 3.87 -25.88
CA TRP A 126 25.81 5.04 -26.10
C TRP A 126 25.45 5.06 -27.58
N GLN A 127 24.21 4.70 -27.89
CA GLN A 127 23.71 4.65 -29.27
C GLN A 127 23.61 6.07 -29.80
N CYS A 128 24.25 6.30 -30.96
CA CYS A 128 24.17 7.57 -31.66
C CYS A 128 22.96 7.64 -32.58
N PHE A 129 22.34 8.82 -32.66
CA PHE A 129 21.29 9.19 -33.59
C PHE A 129 21.60 10.57 -34.19
N SER A 130 21.29 10.78 -35.47
CA SER A 130 21.48 12.08 -36.12
C SER A 130 20.55 12.27 -37.32
N ASP A 131 20.22 13.51 -37.62
CA ASP A 131 19.43 13.93 -38.78
C ASP A 131 20.30 14.21 -40.03
N LEU A 132 21.62 14.03 -39.92
CA LEU A 132 22.55 14.14 -41.04
C LEU A 132 22.25 13.09 -42.12
N ALA A 133 22.46 13.51 -43.37
CA ALA A 133 22.38 12.65 -44.55
C ALA A 133 23.42 11.52 -44.50
N ASP A 134 23.13 10.37 -45.12
CA ASP A 134 23.94 9.14 -45.02
C ASP A 134 25.41 9.31 -45.42
N ASN A 135 25.71 10.24 -46.33
CA ASN A 135 27.08 10.53 -46.79
C ASN A 135 27.90 11.37 -45.79
N LEU A 136 27.25 12.00 -44.80
CA LEU A 136 27.88 12.84 -43.78
C LEU A 136 27.72 12.28 -42.37
N ARG A 137 26.66 11.50 -42.12
CA ARG A 137 26.35 10.93 -40.81
C ARG A 137 27.47 9.98 -40.37
N PRO A 138 27.93 10.04 -39.10
CA PRO A 138 28.88 9.06 -38.59
C PRO A 138 28.31 7.64 -38.71
N LYS A 139 29.17 6.67 -39.04
CA LYS A 139 28.74 5.30 -39.40
C LYS A 139 27.96 4.59 -38.28
N ASP A 140 28.27 4.92 -37.03
CA ASP A 140 27.63 4.30 -35.86
C ASP A 140 26.34 5.02 -35.43
N CYS A 141 25.92 6.05 -36.17
CA CYS A 141 24.71 6.82 -35.91
C CYS A 141 23.53 6.37 -36.78
N LEU A 142 22.38 6.16 -36.15
CA LEU A 142 21.12 5.87 -36.82
C LEU A 142 20.41 7.17 -37.24
N TYR A 143 19.72 7.16 -38.39
CA TYR A 143 18.97 8.33 -38.84
C TYR A 143 17.78 8.62 -37.92
N ARG A 144 17.69 9.84 -37.38
CA ARG A 144 16.52 10.37 -36.65
C ARG A 144 16.46 11.89 -36.77
N GLN A 145 15.26 12.43 -37.02
CA GLN A 145 15.02 13.87 -37.05
C GLN A 145 14.91 14.46 -35.62
N GLU A 146 14.41 13.68 -34.67
CA GLU A 146 14.20 14.09 -33.29
C GLU A 146 14.90 13.14 -32.31
N ALA A 147 15.16 13.67 -31.12
CA ALA A 147 15.65 12.89 -29.98
C ALA A 147 14.77 11.64 -29.75
N PRO A 148 15.35 10.44 -29.57
CA PRO A 148 14.59 9.25 -29.23
C PRO A 148 13.77 9.45 -27.95
N ASP A 149 12.59 8.85 -27.87
CA ASP A 149 11.85 8.81 -26.60
C ASP A 149 12.60 7.95 -25.57
N ASN A 150 12.61 8.41 -24.32
CA ASN A 150 13.22 7.73 -23.18
C ASN A 150 12.25 6.76 -22.49
N THR A 151 10.97 6.73 -22.87
CA THR A 151 9.95 5.86 -22.25
C THR A 151 10.37 4.40 -22.26
N GLU A 152 10.87 3.87 -23.38
CA GLU A 152 11.26 2.45 -23.46
C GLU A 152 12.53 2.14 -22.69
N LEU A 153 13.49 3.08 -22.68
CA LEU A 153 14.72 2.99 -21.87
C LEU A 153 14.38 2.92 -20.38
N LEU A 154 13.51 3.82 -19.91
CA LEU A 154 13.05 3.87 -18.52
C LEU A 154 12.23 2.63 -18.15
N ARG A 155 11.34 2.18 -19.05
CA ARG A 155 10.55 0.97 -18.86
C ARG A 155 11.46 -0.26 -18.70
N THR A 156 12.45 -0.40 -19.57
CA THR A 156 13.41 -1.50 -19.53
C THR A 156 14.23 -1.47 -18.24
N ALA A 157 14.75 -0.31 -17.86
CA ALA A 157 15.49 -0.12 -16.61
C ALA A 157 14.63 -0.42 -15.37
N LEU A 158 13.37 0.04 -15.33
CA LEU A 158 12.46 -0.26 -14.23
C LEU A 158 12.20 -1.76 -14.10
N LEU A 159 11.88 -2.44 -15.21
CA LEU A 159 11.63 -3.89 -15.20
C LEU A 159 12.86 -4.69 -14.76
N ALA A 160 14.05 -4.31 -15.23
CA ALA A 160 15.30 -4.95 -14.86
C ALA A 160 15.67 -4.69 -13.38
N SER A 161 15.47 -3.48 -12.86
CA SER A 161 15.69 -3.16 -11.44
C SER A 161 14.80 -3.98 -10.49
N VAL A 162 13.55 -4.26 -10.88
CA VAL A 162 12.63 -5.11 -10.12
C VAL A 162 13.09 -6.57 -10.15
N ALA A 163 13.60 -7.05 -11.28
CA ALA A 163 14.16 -8.39 -11.42
C ALA A 163 15.47 -8.57 -10.61
N SER A 164 16.40 -7.62 -10.70
CA SER A 164 17.67 -7.63 -9.94
C SER A 164 17.44 -7.56 -8.43
N ASN A 165 16.48 -6.73 -7.96
CA ASN A 165 16.08 -6.71 -6.54
C ASN A 165 15.50 -8.05 -6.07
N ARG A 166 14.83 -8.80 -6.95
CA ARG A 166 14.32 -10.14 -6.68
C ARG A 166 15.46 -11.16 -6.56
N GLN A 167 16.52 -11.01 -7.35
CA GLN A 167 17.70 -11.88 -7.34
C GLN A 167 18.71 -11.56 -6.21
N GLN A 168 18.96 -10.27 -5.89
CA GLN A 168 19.82 -9.88 -4.76
C GLN A 168 19.22 -10.29 -3.39
N ARG A 169 17.88 -10.30 -3.27
CA ARG A 169 17.20 -10.87 -2.09
C ARG A 169 17.44 -12.38 -1.94
N GLN A 170 17.87 -13.09 -2.98
CA GLN A 170 18.24 -14.50 -2.91
C GLN A 170 19.71 -14.73 -2.53
N SER A 171 20.60 -13.72 -2.56
CA SER A 171 22.05 -13.91 -2.39
C SER A 171 22.73 -13.21 -1.21
N SER A 172 22.01 -12.47 -0.34
CA SER A 172 22.64 -11.81 0.81
C SER A 172 22.59 -12.62 2.12
N LYS A 173 23.77 -12.74 2.72
CA LYS A 173 24.17 -13.21 4.06
C LYS A 173 23.05 -13.65 5.02
N TYR A 174 23.20 -14.86 5.56
CA TYR A 174 22.41 -15.39 6.68
C TYR A 174 22.39 -14.38 7.84
N THR A 175 21.32 -13.59 7.87
CA THR A 175 20.86 -12.91 9.07
C THR A 175 20.11 -13.97 9.86
N PRO A 176 20.46 -14.23 11.13
CA PRO A 176 19.66 -15.13 11.96
C PRO A 176 18.20 -14.70 11.86
N PRO A 177 17.27 -15.58 11.47
CA PRO A 177 15.87 -15.18 11.34
C PRO A 177 15.41 -14.68 12.71
N VAL A 178 14.91 -13.44 12.77
CA VAL A 178 14.27 -12.91 13.97
C VAL A 178 13.14 -13.88 14.31
N GLN A 179 13.28 -14.63 15.42
CA GLN A 179 12.24 -15.51 15.89
C GLN A 179 11.07 -14.65 16.38
N ASN A 180 10.03 -14.63 15.56
CA ASN A 180 8.73 -14.06 15.84
C ASN A 180 7.67 -15.13 15.58
N ASP A 181 6.40 -14.82 15.83
CA ASP A 181 5.34 -15.82 15.71
C ASP A 181 5.19 -16.34 14.28
N CYS A 182 5.49 -15.53 13.26
CA CYS A 182 5.43 -15.92 11.85
C CYS A 182 6.51 -16.95 11.49
N THR A 183 7.75 -16.73 11.94
CA THR A 183 8.85 -17.67 11.69
C THR A 183 8.66 -18.96 12.48
N LYS A 184 8.19 -18.89 13.74
CA LYS A 184 7.80 -20.07 14.54
C LYS A 184 6.64 -20.86 13.93
N PHE A 185 5.66 -20.17 13.36
CA PHE A 185 4.56 -20.81 12.63
C PHE A 185 5.10 -21.54 11.41
N LYS A 186 5.93 -20.88 10.59
CA LYS A 186 6.50 -21.47 9.37
C LYS A 186 7.31 -22.73 9.65
N THR A 187 8.09 -22.78 10.75
CA THR A 187 8.90 -23.97 11.09
C THR A 187 8.07 -25.20 11.46
N GLN A 188 6.79 -25.05 11.77
CA GLN A 188 5.88 -26.16 12.08
C GLN A 188 5.23 -26.76 10.81
N LEU A 189 5.38 -26.11 9.66
CA LEU A 189 4.75 -26.54 8.41
C LEU A 189 5.63 -27.58 7.67
N PRO A 190 5.03 -28.52 6.91
CA PRO A 190 5.78 -29.40 6.03
C PRO A 190 6.43 -28.63 4.87
N THR A 191 7.37 -29.25 4.17
CA THR A 191 8.06 -28.61 3.03
C THR A 191 7.18 -28.40 1.80
N GLN A 192 6.17 -29.24 1.60
CA GLN A 192 5.24 -29.17 0.47
C GLN A 192 3.80 -28.99 0.95
N TYR A 193 3.17 -27.91 0.49
CA TYR A 193 1.76 -27.61 0.69
C TYR A 193 1.32 -26.55 -0.33
N ASP A 194 0.02 -26.52 -0.56
CA ASP A 194 -0.65 -25.48 -1.36
C ASP A 194 -1.28 -24.44 -0.43
N VAL A 195 -1.47 -23.22 -0.92
CA VAL A 195 -1.99 -22.10 -0.12
C VAL A 195 -3.28 -21.60 -0.75
N PHE A 196 -4.35 -21.56 0.04
CA PHE A 196 -5.62 -20.94 -0.35
C PHE A 196 -5.98 -19.85 0.64
N ALA A 197 -6.60 -18.78 0.15
CA ALA A 197 -7.13 -17.75 1.02
C ALA A 197 -8.65 -17.65 0.87
N THR A 198 -9.32 -17.26 1.96
CA THR A 198 -10.75 -17.01 1.93
C THR A 198 -11.17 -16.01 3.00
N GLY A 199 -12.26 -15.32 2.74
CA GLY A 199 -12.85 -14.38 3.67
C GLY A 199 -13.70 -13.33 2.96
N ALA A 200 -14.06 -12.30 3.70
CA ALA A 200 -14.85 -11.16 3.24
C ALA A 200 -14.66 -10.02 4.24
N TYR A 201 -15.28 -8.86 4.01
CA TYR A 201 -15.29 -7.78 4.99
C TYR A 201 -15.84 -8.24 6.36
N SER A 202 -16.96 -8.95 6.36
CA SER A 202 -17.63 -9.46 7.57
C SER A 202 -18.35 -10.78 7.30
N GLY A 203 -18.55 -11.58 8.36
CA GLY A 203 -19.31 -12.82 8.35
C GLY A 203 -20.77 -12.64 8.77
N ARG A 204 -21.40 -13.70 9.27
CA ARG A 204 -22.73 -13.61 9.91
C ARG A 204 -22.56 -13.09 11.33
N GLU A 205 -23.37 -12.13 11.73
CA GLU A 205 -23.33 -11.57 13.07
C GLU A 205 -23.56 -12.63 14.17
N THR A 206 -22.86 -12.45 15.30
CA THR A 206 -23.06 -13.25 16.51
C THR A 206 -23.35 -12.37 17.71
N SER A 207 -23.86 -12.95 18.78
CA SER A 207 -24.01 -12.27 20.07
C SER A 207 -22.76 -12.36 20.94
N TYR A 208 -21.62 -12.82 20.42
CA TYR A 208 -20.42 -13.06 21.23
C TYR A 208 -19.40 -11.92 21.07
N GLN A 209 -18.53 -11.79 22.07
CA GLN A 209 -17.37 -10.93 22.03
C GLN A 209 -16.10 -11.78 22.05
N ILE A 210 -15.13 -11.41 21.21
CA ILE A 210 -13.84 -12.09 21.09
C ILE A 210 -12.64 -11.15 21.22
N ASP A 211 -12.91 -9.84 21.32
CA ASP A 211 -11.94 -8.78 21.56
C ASP A 211 -12.57 -7.53 22.21
N ASP A 212 -11.73 -6.49 22.37
CA ASP A 212 -12.07 -5.20 22.97
C ASP A 212 -12.29 -4.09 21.93
N SER A 213 -12.47 -4.42 20.65
CA SER A 213 -12.62 -3.44 19.56
C SER A 213 -13.88 -2.59 19.69
N GLY A 214 -14.89 -3.11 20.40
CA GLY A 214 -16.24 -2.57 20.42
C GLY A 214 -17.09 -3.06 19.26
N HIS A 215 -16.52 -3.73 18.25
CA HIS A 215 -17.26 -4.31 17.13
C HIS A 215 -17.91 -5.65 17.51
N GLN A 216 -19.03 -5.97 16.85
CA GLN A 216 -19.72 -7.23 17.06
C GLN A 216 -18.97 -8.35 16.34
N ALA A 217 -18.70 -9.46 17.04
CA ALA A 217 -18.05 -10.58 16.40
C ALA A 217 -18.96 -11.24 15.36
N THR A 218 -18.38 -11.66 14.25
CA THR A 218 -19.04 -12.40 13.18
C THR A 218 -18.52 -13.83 13.10
N GLU A 219 -19.22 -14.68 12.35
CA GLU A 219 -18.87 -16.06 12.11
C GLU A 219 -18.78 -16.37 10.61
N MET A 220 -17.81 -17.20 10.26
CA MET A 220 -17.71 -17.78 8.92
C MET A 220 -17.50 -19.30 8.97
N ASP A 221 -18.28 -20.04 8.19
CA ASP A 221 -18.11 -21.48 7.97
C ASP A 221 -17.25 -21.72 6.74
N ILE A 222 -16.09 -22.35 6.95
CA ILE A 222 -15.13 -22.66 5.90
C ILE A 222 -15.09 -24.17 5.69
N GLN A 223 -15.37 -24.59 4.45
CA GLN A 223 -15.39 -26.00 4.05
C GLN A 223 -14.27 -26.24 3.06
N VAL A 224 -13.42 -27.24 3.32
CA VAL A 224 -12.20 -27.47 2.55
C VAL A 224 -12.16 -28.89 1.99
N GLN A 225 -11.93 -28.99 0.69
CA GLN A 225 -11.61 -30.23 0.01
C GLN A 225 -10.37 -30.02 -0.85
N HIS A 226 -9.28 -30.73 -0.53
CA HIS A 226 -8.05 -30.69 -1.31
C HIS A 226 -7.21 -31.95 -1.14
N ASN A 227 -6.56 -32.41 -2.21
CA ASN A 227 -5.83 -33.69 -2.22
C ASN A 227 -4.36 -33.56 -1.80
N ARG A 228 -3.87 -32.34 -1.56
CA ARG A 228 -2.51 -32.06 -1.09
C ARG A 228 -2.56 -31.38 0.27
N PRO A 229 -1.48 -31.44 1.07
CA PRO A 229 -1.39 -30.64 2.29
C PRO A 229 -1.70 -29.17 2.00
N VAL A 230 -2.53 -28.54 2.83
CA VAL A 230 -3.01 -27.18 2.58
C VAL A 230 -2.80 -26.26 3.79
N VAL A 231 -2.34 -25.04 3.51
CA VAL A 231 -2.37 -23.91 4.45
C VAL A 231 -3.50 -22.96 4.05
N LEU A 232 -4.31 -22.57 5.02
CA LEU A 232 -5.41 -21.63 4.81
C LEU A 232 -5.02 -20.24 5.30
N ILE A 233 -5.34 -19.20 4.54
CA ILE A 233 -5.29 -17.81 4.99
C ILE A 233 -6.73 -17.30 5.10
N LEU A 234 -7.17 -17.02 6.31
CA LEU A 234 -8.54 -16.61 6.63
C LEU A 234 -8.53 -15.11 6.97
N GLY A 235 -9.20 -14.29 6.16
CA GLY A 235 -9.06 -12.84 6.20
C GLY A 235 -10.37 -12.07 6.33
N ALA A 236 -10.60 -11.33 7.42
CA ALA A 236 -11.77 -10.46 7.58
C ALA A 236 -11.47 -9.11 8.24
N TYR A 237 -12.27 -8.08 7.94
CA TYR A 237 -12.12 -6.77 8.60
C TYR A 237 -12.65 -6.86 10.03
N GLU A 238 -13.92 -7.26 10.18
CA GLU A 238 -14.62 -7.41 11.46
C GLU A 238 -14.02 -8.51 12.35
N PRO A 239 -14.22 -8.45 13.68
CA PRO A 239 -13.83 -9.56 14.55
C PRO A 239 -14.54 -10.82 14.08
N THR A 240 -13.81 -11.90 13.80
CA THR A 240 -14.40 -13.08 13.14
C THR A 240 -13.98 -14.40 13.78
N ILE A 241 -14.96 -15.27 14.02
CA ILE A 241 -14.79 -16.66 14.42
C ILE A 241 -14.90 -17.54 13.17
N TRP A 242 -13.80 -18.22 12.85
CA TRP A 242 -13.68 -19.10 11.69
C TRP A 242 -13.95 -20.54 12.09
N LYS A 243 -15.05 -21.11 11.58
CA LYS A 243 -15.45 -22.50 11.79
C LYS A 243 -14.95 -23.36 10.64
N VAL A 244 -13.84 -24.06 10.84
CA VAL A 244 -13.22 -24.84 9.78
C VAL A 244 -13.71 -26.29 9.81
N LYS A 245 -14.09 -26.79 8.62
CA LYS A 245 -14.47 -28.17 8.36
C LYS A 245 -13.76 -28.66 7.10
N TRP A 246 -13.43 -29.94 7.05
CA TRP A 246 -12.71 -30.52 5.89
C TRP A 246 -13.23 -31.90 5.52
N GLU A 247 -13.09 -32.26 4.25
CA GLU A 247 -13.38 -33.60 3.75
C GLU A 247 -12.30 -34.61 4.19
N SER A 248 -12.65 -35.89 4.35
CA SER A 248 -11.80 -36.93 4.93
C SER A 248 -10.39 -37.08 4.33
N ASN A 249 -10.21 -36.85 3.03
CA ASN A 249 -8.91 -36.94 2.36
C ASN A 249 -8.11 -35.62 2.40
N THR A 250 -8.68 -34.57 2.98
CA THR A 250 -8.07 -33.25 3.06
C THR A 250 -7.17 -33.13 4.28
N ARG A 251 -5.91 -32.71 4.05
CA ARG A 251 -4.93 -32.49 5.12
C ARG A 251 -4.61 -31.01 5.29
N ILE A 252 -5.31 -30.35 6.21
CA ILE A 252 -4.94 -29.00 6.66
C ILE A 252 -3.68 -29.09 7.53
N VAL A 253 -2.64 -28.33 7.20
CA VAL A 253 -1.35 -28.35 7.91
C VAL A 253 -1.00 -27.04 8.62
N GLY A 254 -1.78 -25.99 8.38
CA GLY A 254 -1.67 -24.74 9.11
C GLY A 254 -2.76 -23.75 8.71
N VAL A 255 -3.03 -22.79 9.59
CA VAL A 255 -3.97 -21.68 9.32
C VAL A 255 -3.36 -20.35 9.74
N ILE A 256 -3.48 -19.34 8.90
CA ILE A 256 -3.18 -17.94 9.21
C ILE A 256 -4.53 -17.22 9.27
N ALA A 257 -4.93 -16.75 10.44
CA ALA A 257 -6.11 -15.93 10.63
C ALA A 257 -5.68 -14.46 10.76
N THR A 258 -6.13 -13.62 9.83
CA THR A 258 -5.64 -12.25 9.63
C THR A 258 -6.79 -11.26 9.48
N GLY A 259 -6.61 -10.03 9.94
CA GLY A 259 -7.67 -9.03 9.84
C GLY A 259 -7.35 -7.69 10.46
N TYR A 260 -8.30 -6.76 10.44
CA TYR A 260 -8.15 -5.52 11.19
C TYR A 260 -8.40 -5.77 12.68
N HIS A 261 -9.52 -6.43 13.00
CA HIS A 261 -9.89 -6.86 14.35
C HIS A 261 -9.48 -8.30 14.65
N ALA A 262 -9.77 -8.81 15.86
CA ALA A 262 -9.34 -10.14 16.28
C ALA A 262 -9.96 -11.25 15.43
N GLN A 263 -9.14 -12.26 15.13
CA GLN A 263 -9.54 -13.42 14.34
C GLN A 263 -9.33 -14.66 15.19
N ARG A 264 -10.34 -15.53 15.29
CA ARG A 264 -10.30 -16.73 16.12
C ARG A 264 -10.67 -17.96 15.31
N VAL A 265 -9.89 -19.03 15.44
CA VAL A 265 -10.13 -20.27 14.66
C VAL A 265 -10.62 -21.39 15.57
N VAL A 266 -11.75 -21.98 15.19
CA VAL A 266 -12.33 -23.15 15.85
C VAL A 266 -12.55 -24.29 14.83
N GLY A 267 -12.80 -25.48 15.33
CA GLY A 267 -13.04 -26.65 14.49
C GLY A 267 -11.79 -27.41 14.10
N LEU A 268 -10.59 -27.03 14.57
CA LEU A 268 -9.31 -27.67 14.22
C LEU A 268 -8.66 -28.38 15.42
N PRO A 269 -7.95 -29.51 15.23
CA PRO A 269 -7.10 -30.11 16.25
C PRO A 269 -6.00 -29.13 16.72
N LYS A 270 -5.59 -29.20 17.99
CA LYS A 270 -4.52 -28.34 18.53
C LYS A 270 -3.17 -28.58 17.88
N ALA A 271 -2.94 -29.78 17.35
CA ALA A 271 -1.73 -30.14 16.61
C ALA A 271 -1.54 -29.36 15.31
N ILE A 272 -2.60 -28.81 14.72
CA ILE A 272 -2.49 -27.95 13.54
C ILE A 272 -2.11 -26.54 14.01
N PRO A 273 -0.96 -25.97 13.59
CA PRO A 273 -0.57 -24.63 13.99
C PRO A 273 -1.56 -23.59 13.45
N VAL A 274 -1.86 -22.59 14.28
CA VAL A 274 -2.67 -21.41 13.90
C VAL A 274 -1.87 -20.17 14.24
N LEU A 275 -1.70 -19.29 13.26
CA LEU A 275 -1.13 -17.95 13.43
C LEU A 275 -2.26 -16.92 13.39
N GLU A 276 -2.51 -16.26 14.51
CA GLU A 276 -3.47 -15.14 14.59
C GLU A 276 -2.70 -13.82 14.53
N THR A 277 -3.00 -12.99 13.54
CA THR A 277 -2.39 -11.68 13.33
C THR A 277 -3.45 -10.63 13.05
N SER A 278 -3.28 -9.42 13.53
CA SER A 278 -4.24 -8.33 13.30
C SER A 278 -3.57 -6.97 13.28
N TYR A 279 -4.31 -5.89 13.01
CA TYR A 279 -3.78 -4.53 13.08
C TYR A 279 -3.09 -4.25 14.43
N LYS A 280 -3.73 -4.67 15.54
CA LYS A 280 -3.22 -4.51 16.92
C LYS A 280 -1.97 -5.35 17.19
N ASN A 281 -1.79 -6.48 16.51
CA ASN A 281 -0.61 -7.36 16.64
C ASN A 281 0.01 -7.66 15.28
N SER A 282 0.52 -6.62 14.63
CA SER A 282 0.90 -6.64 13.21
C SER A 282 2.34 -7.10 12.94
N GLN A 283 2.96 -7.88 13.83
CA GLN A 283 4.33 -8.38 13.66
C GLN A 283 4.50 -9.18 12.36
N CYS A 284 3.46 -9.92 11.95
CA CYS A 284 3.43 -10.69 10.71
C CYS A 284 2.82 -9.91 9.53
N GLY A 285 2.42 -8.65 9.76
CA GLY A 285 1.48 -7.93 8.91
C GLY A 285 0.05 -8.39 9.13
N TYR A 286 -0.89 -7.64 8.58
CA TYR A 286 -2.30 -7.99 8.56
C TYR A 286 -2.89 -7.60 7.21
N SER A 287 -3.93 -8.30 6.83
CA SER A 287 -4.75 -8.04 5.65
C SER A 287 -6.07 -8.81 5.79
N TYR A 288 -7.08 -8.46 5.01
CA TYR A 288 -8.35 -9.17 4.94
C TYR A 288 -8.76 -9.40 3.49
N VAL A 289 -9.66 -10.35 3.26
CA VAL A 289 -10.07 -10.69 1.90
C VAL A 289 -11.17 -9.74 1.41
N SER A 290 -10.93 -9.10 0.27
CA SER A 290 -11.90 -8.36 -0.55
C SER A 290 -11.50 -8.47 -2.02
N ASP A 291 -12.39 -8.06 -2.92
CA ASP A 291 -12.12 -8.09 -4.37
C ASP A 291 -10.89 -7.24 -4.76
N ASP A 292 -10.69 -6.11 -4.07
CA ASP A 292 -9.61 -5.16 -4.37
C ASP A 292 -8.30 -5.48 -3.64
N ASN A 293 -8.30 -6.37 -2.64
CA ASN A 293 -7.17 -6.57 -1.72
C ASN A 293 -6.41 -7.89 -1.98
N ALA A 294 -6.61 -8.50 -3.15
CA ALA A 294 -6.01 -9.77 -3.52
C ALA A 294 -4.46 -9.71 -3.58
N ALA A 295 -3.90 -8.59 -4.03
CA ALA A 295 -2.45 -8.41 -4.14
C ALA A 295 -1.79 -8.36 -2.75
N GLU A 296 -2.39 -7.64 -1.80
CA GLU A 296 -1.96 -7.51 -0.42
C GLU A 296 -2.04 -8.85 0.32
N MET A 297 -3.10 -9.62 0.07
CA MET A 297 -3.20 -11.00 0.58
C MET A 297 -2.04 -11.86 0.07
N ASN A 298 -1.70 -11.77 -1.22
CA ASN A 298 -0.57 -12.51 -1.76
C ASN A 298 0.78 -12.02 -1.20
N GLN A 299 0.94 -10.72 -0.97
CA GLN A 299 2.13 -10.15 -0.31
C GLN A 299 2.28 -10.66 1.13
N LEU A 300 1.16 -10.79 1.87
CA LEU A 300 1.15 -11.38 3.21
C LEU A 300 1.61 -12.84 3.17
N SER A 301 1.06 -13.63 2.24
CA SER A 301 1.47 -15.02 2.02
C SER A 301 2.96 -15.12 1.68
N GLN A 302 3.47 -14.26 0.79
CA GLN A 302 4.88 -14.23 0.44
C GLN A 302 5.78 -13.86 1.62
N ARG A 303 5.34 -12.93 2.47
CA ARG A 303 6.09 -12.52 3.66
C ARG A 303 6.21 -13.65 4.69
N ILE A 304 5.11 -14.34 4.97
CA ILE A 304 5.05 -15.37 6.02
C ILE A 304 5.52 -16.73 5.49
N LEU A 305 4.99 -17.16 4.35
CA LEU A 305 5.17 -18.51 3.79
C LEU A 305 6.22 -18.56 2.68
N GLN A 306 6.56 -17.44 2.04
CA GLN A 306 7.35 -17.39 0.79
C GLN A 306 6.70 -18.21 -0.33
N ARG A 307 5.37 -18.15 -0.42
CA ARG A 307 4.55 -18.87 -1.40
C ARG A 307 3.39 -18.01 -1.88
N ASP A 308 3.02 -18.18 -3.14
CA ASP A 308 1.84 -17.53 -3.70
C ASP A 308 0.56 -18.24 -3.27
N ILE A 309 -0.53 -17.48 -3.16
CA ILE A 309 -1.87 -17.99 -2.96
C ILE A 309 -2.37 -18.55 -4.30
N GLN A 310 -2.81 -19.80 -4.31
CA GLN A 310 -3.30 -20.47 -5.51
C GLN A 310 -4.66 -19.95 -5.95
N ALA A 311 -5.55 -19.70 -4.99
CA ALA A 311 -6.84 -19.06 -5.23
C ALA A 311 -7.34 -18.34 -3.97
N ILE A 312 -8.04 -17.24 -4.20
CA ILE A 312 -8.80 -16.51 -3.18
C ILE A 312 -10.28 -16.81 -3.39
N VAL A 313 -10.96 -17.31 -2.36
CA VAL A 313 -12.40 -17.58 -2.37
C VAL A 313 -13.11 -16.54 -1.52
N ILE A 314 -13.88 -15.66 -2.15
CA ILE A 314 -14.69 -14.67 -1.43
C ILE A 314 -15.85 -15.38 -0.73
N ALA A 315 -15.95 -15.18 0.58
CA ALA A 315 -17.04 -15.72 1.38
C ALA A 315 -18.35 -14.98 1.09
N LYS A 316 -19.45 -15.72 1.02
CA LYS A 316 -20.81 -15.17 0.84
C LYS A 316 -21.67 -15.59 2.01
N ASN A 317 -22.34 -14.64 2.65
CA ASN A 317 -23.21 -14.89 3.82
C ASN A 317 -22.50 -15.68 4.94
N GLY A 318 -21.22 -15.37 5.17
CA GLY A 318 -20.36 -16.06 6.13
C GLY A 318 -20.09 -17.53 5.78
N GLN A 319 -20.04 -17.88 4.49
CA GLN A 319 -19.69 -19.23 4.05
C GLN A 319 -18.70 -19.17 2.90
N ALA A 320 -17.72 -20.08 2.89
CA ALA A 320 -16.82 -20.27 1.76
C ALA A 320 -16.43 -21.73 1.60
N ASN A 321 -16.35 -22.16 0.35
CA ASN A 321 -15.96 -23.52 -0.03
C ASN A 321 -14.66 -23.45 -0.83
N ILE A 322 -13.62 -24.11 -0.34
CA ILE A 322 -12.35 -24.30 -1.05
C ILE A 322 -12.37 -25.70 -1.65
N GLY A 323 -12.26 -25.78 -2.97
CA GLY A 323 -12.39 -27.03 -3.72
C GLY A 323 -13.84 -27.37 -4.10
N ASN A 324 -14.08 -28.63 -4.47
CA ASN A 324 -15.37 -29.07 -5.02
C ASN A 324 -16.30 -29.67 -3.95
N ILE A 325 -16.74 -28.84 -3.02
CA ILE A 325 -17.67 -29.25 -1.95
C ILE A 325 -19.09 -29.37 -2.49
N ARG A 326 -19.73 -30.53 -2.28
CA ARG A 326 -21.12 -30.82 -2.63
C ARG A 326 -21.99 -30.91 -1.38
N ALA A 327 -23.30 -30.79 -1.54
CA ALA A 327 -24.25 -30.84 -0.42
C ALA A 327 -24.16 -32.14 0.43
N ASN A 328 -23.75 -33.25 -0.18
CA ASN A 328 -23.59 -34.55 0.48
C ASN A 328 -22.14 -34.88 0.85
N THR A 329 -21.19 -33.95 0.70
CA THR A 329 -19.80 -34.16 1.12
C THR A 329 -19.76 -34.33 2.64
N GLN A 330 -19.25 -35.47 3.11
CA GLN A 330 -19.06 -35.69 4.53
C GLN A 330 -17.87 -34.84 5.02
N LEU A 331 -18.14 -33.97 5.98
CA LEU A 331 -17.14 -33.07 6.55
C LEU A 331 -16.83 -33.42 8.00
N SER A 332 -15.55 -33.37 8.33
CA SER A 332 -15.02 -33.51 9.68
C SER A 332 -14.74 -32.16 10.30
N SER A 333 -14.80 -32.09 11.63
CA SER A 333 -14.38 -30.95 12.44
C SER A 333 -13.91 -31.47 13.80
N SER A 334 -12.96 -30.77 14.43
CA SER A 334 -12.44 -31.11 15.75
C SER A 334 -13.03 -30.21 16.83
N GLN A 335 -13.28 -30.79 18.00
CA GLN A 335 -13.75 -30.07 19.20
C GLN A 335 -12.60 -29.61 20.10
N GLU A 336 -11.34 -29.86 19.75
CA GLU A 336 -10.19 -29.47 20.57
C GLU A 336 -9.97 -27.95 20.63
N ARG A 337 -10.31 -27.24 19.55
CA ARG A 337 -10.47 -25.78 19.52
C ARG A 337 -11.93 -25.46 19.28
N SER A 338 -12.59 -24.97 20.31
CA SER A 338 -14.03 -24.81 20.36
C SER A 338 -14.43 -23.40 20.77
N MET A 339 -15.73 -23.12 20.71
CA MET A 339 -16.28 -21.80 21.05
C MET A 339 -15.92 -21.35 22.48
N LYS A 340 -15.79 -22.29 23.42
CA LYS A 340 -15.40 -22.00 24.82
C LYS A 340 -13.99 -21.44 24.97
N ASP A 341 -13.12 -21.70 23.98
CA ASP A 341 -11.72 -21.29 24.01
C ASP A 341 -11.52 -19.88 23.44
N VAL A 342 -12.53 -19.35 22.74
CA VAL A 342 -12.44 -18.09 22.00
C VAL A 342 -13.43 -17.02 22.46
N ILE A 343 -14.47 -17.41 23.20
CA ILE A 343 -15.45 -16.51 23.80
C ILE A 343 -15.10 -16.30 25.26
N ASP A 344 -15.11 -15.04 25.71
CA ASP A 344 -15.10 -14.73 27.13
C ASP A 344 -16.52 -14.91 27.71
N PRO A 345 -16.76 -15.91 28.58
CA PRO A 345 -18.08 -16.14 29.17
C PRO A 345 -18.51 -15.03 30.14
N ASN A 346 -17.58 -14.18 30.59
CA ASN A 346 -17.87 -13.07 31.48
C ASN A 346 -18.14 -11.76 30.72
N ALA A 347 -17.83 -11.71 29.43
CA ALA A 347 -18.16 -10.57 28.60
C ALA A 347 -19.69 -10.48 28.39
N PRO A 348 -20.26 -9.27 28.36
CA PRO A 348 -21.66 -9.13 27.99
C PRO A 348 -21.89 -9.63 26.56
N LEU A 349 -23.08 -10.14 26.28
CA LEU A 349 -23.47 -10.43 24.90
C LEU A 349 -23.34 -9.15 24.05
N ALA A 350 -23.05 -9.31 22.77
CA ALA A 350 -22.92 -8.22 21.81
C ALA A 350 -24.28 -7.83 21.19
N GLY A 351 -24.32 -6.65 20.59
CA GLY A 351 -25.43 -6.10 19.83
C GLY A 351 -26.73 -6.00 20.63
N PRO A 352 -27.90 -6.11 19.96
CA PRO A 352 -29.20 -6.07 20.61
C PRO A 352 -29.41 -7.15 21.68
N ALA A 353 -28.73 -8.30 21.56
CA ALA A 353 -28.79 -9.35 22.57
C ALA A 353 -28.16 -8.91 23.90
N GLY A 354 -27.05 -8.17 23.85
CA GLY A 354 -26.41 -7.55 25.01
C GLY A 354 -27.32 -6.60 25.77
N ILE A 355 -28.06 -5.76 25.05
CA ILE A 355 -29.02 -4.82 25.66
C ILE A 355 -30.14 -5.58 26.35
N ARG A 356 -30.74 -6.59 25.69
CA ARG A 356 -31.82 -7.40 26.29
C ARG A 356 -31.34 -8.15 27.53
N ASP A 357 -30.14 -8.72 27.49
CA ASP A 357 -29.54 -9.41 28.63
C ASP A 357 -29.27 -8.44 29.79
N ALA A 358 -28.74 -7.24 29.51
CA ALA A 358 -28.53 -6.21 30.52
C ALA A 358 -29.84 -5.72 31.17
N VAL A 359 -30.93 -5.61 30.41
CA VAL A 359 -32.27 -5.32 30.94
C VAL A 359 -32.77 -6.48 31.81
N ALA A 360 -32.67 -7.72 31.33
CA ALA A 360 -33.10 -8.91 32.07
C ALA A 360 -32.33 -9.08 33.40
N LYS A 361 -31.05 -8.72 33.43
CA LYS A 361 -30.20 -8.71 34.64
C LYS A 361 -30.44 -7.51 35.55
N GLY A 362 -31.31 -6.57 35.16
CA GLY A 362 -31.59 -5.35 35.93
C GLY A 362 -30.40 -4.39 36.00
N LEU A 363 -29.49 -4.45 35.01
CA LEU A 363 -28.41 -3.47 34.83
C LEU A 363 -28.93 -2.23 34.09
N LEU A 364 -29.92 -2.43 33.22
CA LEU A 364 -30.60 -1.39 32.47
C LEU A 364 -32.11 -1.43 32.71
N ARG A 365 -32.77 -0.28 32.57
CA ARG A 365 -34.22 -0.19 32.31
C ARG A 365 -34.48 0.73 31.12
N PRO A 366 -35.63 0.59 30.42
CA PRO A 366 -36.06 1.60 29.46
C PRO A 366 -36.09 3.01 30.09
N ALA A 367 -35.66 4.00 29.32
CA ALA A 367 -35.73 5.39 29.71
C ALA A 367 -37.16 5.93 29.57
N THR A 368 -37.47 6.89 30.42
CA THR A 368 -38.74 7.61 30.45
C THR A 368 -38.50 9.08 30.12
N ARG A 369 -39.57 9.84 29.83
CA ARG A 369 -39.43 11.28 29.58
C ARG A 369 -38.81 12.01 30.78
N ALA A 370 -39.07 11.54 32.01
CA ALA A 370 -38.48 12.10 33.21
C ALA A 370 -36.94 12.01 33.23
N ASP A 371 -36.36 10.96 32.64
CA ASP A 371 -34.89 10.79 32.58
C ASP A 371 -34.25 11.82 31.64
N ILE A 372 -34.91 12.11 30.51
CA ILE A 372 -34.53 13.17 29.58
C ILE A 372 -34.63 14.53 30.27
N ASP A 373 -35.78 14.82 30.89
CA ASP A 373 -36.03 16.11 31.52
C ASP A 373 -35.04 16.36 32.68
N ALA A 374 -34.70 15.32 33.45
CA ALA A 374 -33.69 15.39 34.50
C ALA A 374 -32.31 15.74 33.95
N TRP A 375 -31.88 15.10 32.84
CA TRP A 375 -30.61 15.46 32.20
C TRP A 375 -30.64 16.88 31.64
N LYS A 376 -31.73 17.30 30.97
CA LYS A 376 -31.87 18.66 30.42
C LYS A 376 -31.77 19.72 31.52
N ALA A 377 -32.42 19.49 32.66
CA ALA A 377 -32.32 20.38 33.82
C ALA A 377 -30.89 20.46 34.35
N ALA A 378 -30.18 19.33 34.44
CA ALA A 378 -28.79 19.29 34.86
C ALA A 378 -27.85 20.02 33.87
N TYR A 379 -28.01 19.78 32.57
CA TYR A 379 -27.25 20.46 31.51
C TYR A 379 -27.44 21.98 31.56
N ASN A 380 -28.70 22.44 31.62
CA ASN A 380 -29.02 23.86 31.68
C ASN A 380 -28.43 24.52 32.93
N LYS A 381 -28.54 23.85 34.08
CA LYS A 381 -27.94 24.32 35.34
C LYS A 381 -26.43 24.41 35.23
N ALA A 382 -25.76 23.40 34.67
CA ALA A 382 -24.30 23.37 34.53
C ALA A 382 -23.77 24.46 33.57
N ARG A 383 -24.56 24.84 32.56
CA ARG A 383 -24.21 25.85 31.55
C ARG A 383 -24.79 27.24 31.83
N ASN A 384 -25.46 27.44 32.98
CA ASN A 384 -26.19 28.67 33.31
C ASN A 384 -27.19 29.10 32.21
N ILE A 385 -27.82 28.14 31.54
CA ILE A 385 -28.82 28.39 30.51
C ILE A 385 -30.18 28.60 31.18
N HIS A 386 -30.68 29.82 31.12
CA HIS A 386 -32.01 30.14 31.63
C HIS A 386 -33.08 29.90 30.54
N THR A 387 -33.92 28.88 30.73
CA THR A 387 -35.07 28.62 29.84
C THR A 387 -36.37 29.03 30.54
N PRO A 388 -37.08 30.08 30.08
CA PRO A 388 -38.36 30.47 30.67
C PRO A 388 -39.45 29.41 30.41
N PRO A 389 -40.43 29.24 31.32
CA PRO A 389 -41.55 28.33 31.09
C PRO A 389 -42.43 28.84 29.94
N VAL A 390 -42.79 27.95 29.01
CA VAL A 390 -43.74 28.25 27.93
C VAL A 390 -45.15 27.85 28.39
N VAL A 391 -46.00 28.83 28.66
CA VAL A 391 -47.40 28.61 29.06
C VAL A 391 -48.21 28.18 27.83
N GLY A 392 -48.91 27.04 27.90
CA GLY A 392 -49.77 26.53 26.83
C GLY A 392 -49.08 25.70 25.73
N GLY A 393 -47.76 25.54 25.78
CA GLY A 393 -47.00 24.68 24.87
C GLY A 393 -46.75 23.27 25.43
N SER A 394 -46.51 22.29 24.56
CA SER A 394 -45.90 21.01 24.98
C SER A 394 -44.45 21.30 25.39
N GLY A 395 -44.12 21.17 26.67
CA GLY A 395 -42.83 21.59 27.23
C GLY A 395 -41.61 21.22 26.38
N SER A 396 -41.15 22.15 25.54
CA SER A 396 -39.89 22.06 24.81
C SER A 396 -38.91 22.99 25.50
N SER A 397 -38.15 22.42 26.43
CA SER A 397 -36.99 23.06 27.04
C SER A 397 -35.88 23.14 25.98
N GLY A 398 -35.27 24.32 25.80
CA GLY A 398 -34.35 24.74 24.73
C GLY A 398 -33.04 23.96 24.52
N THR A 399 -32.97 22.70 24.93
CA THR A 399 -31.93 21.75 24.54
C THR A 399 -32.56 20.70 23.61
N GLY A 400 -32.12 20.71 22.35
CA GLY A 400 -32.59 19.79 21.32
C GLY A 400 -32.27 18.34 21.67
N MET A 401 -33.17 17.65 22.36
CA MET A 401 -33.18 16.19 22.54
C MET A 401 -34.51 15.58 22.10
N ASP A 402 -35.23 16.27 21.22
CA ASP A 402 -36.50 15.77 20.68
C ASP A 402 -36.29 14.65 19.64
N TYR A 403 -35.02 14.34 19.31
CA TYR A 403 -34.59 13.20 18.48
C TYR A 403 -34.22 11.94 19.29
N VAL A 404 -34.31 11.95 20.63
CA VAL A 404 -34.02 10.74 21.41
C VAL A 404 -35.13 9.71 21.17
N HIS A 405 -34.77 8.61 20.55
CA HIS A 405 -35.62 7.46 20.27
C HIS A 405 -35.81 6.62 21.55
N PHE A 406 -37.00 6.66 22.16
CA PHE A 406 -37.29 5.96 23.42
C PHE A 406 -37.20 4.43 23.32
N ASP A 407 -37.44 3.87 22.15
CA ASP A 407 -37.25 2.46 21.82
C ASP A 407 -35.79 2.01 21.91
N SER A 408 -34.86 2.95 21.88
CA SER A 408 -33.41 2.71 21.98
C SER A 408 -32.75 3.54 23.09
N ALA A 409 -33.51 3.92 24.14
CA ALA A 409 -33.00 4.69 25.27
C ALA A 409 -33.15 3.94 26.59
N TYR A 410 -32.07 3.91 27.38
CA TYR A 410 -31.96 3.12 28.59
C TYR A 410 -31.33 3.92 29.73
N VAL A 411 -31.69 3.58 30.97
CA VAL A 411 -31.07 4.12 32.19
C VAL A 411 -30.17 3.06 32.81
N VAL A 412 -28.94 3.44 33.11
CA VAL A 412 -27.96 2.60 33.80
C VAL A 412 -28.30 2.54 35.28
N LEU A 413 -28.51 1.34 35.80
CA LEU A 413 -28.93 1.12 37.18
C LEU A 413 -27.77 0.69 38.10
N LYS A 414 -26.75 0.04 37.55
CA LYS A 414 -25.62 -0.55 38.27
C LYS A 414 -24.34 -0.49 37.43
N ASP A 415 -23.20 -0.75 38.08
CA ASP A 415 -21.90 -0.87 37.41
C ASP A 415 -21.98 -1.96 36.32
N MET A 416 -21.65 -1.61 35.07
CA MET A 416 -21.76 -2.52 33.93
C MET A 416 -20.76 -2.19 32.82
N THR A 417 -20.57 -3.13 31.90
CA THR A 417 -19.81 -2.94 30.66
C THR A 417 -20.79 -2.81 29.49
N ILE A 418 -20.57 -1.84 28.61
CA ILE A 418 -21.37 -1.62 27.41
C ILE A 418 -21.19 -2.81 26.46
N PRO A 419 -22.28 -3.41 25.95
CA PRO A 419 -22.21 -4.39 24.87
C PRO A 419 -21.44 -3.87 23.65
N ALA A 420 -20.55 -4.67 23.08
CA ALA A 420 -19.98 -4.39 21.76
C ALA A 420 -21.08 -4.43 20.68
N GLY A 421 -20.87 -3.81 19.53
CA GLY A 421 -21.79 -3.88 18.38
C GLY A 421 -22.88 -2.82 18.31
N LEU A 422 -22.84 -1.81 19.18
CA LEU A 422 -23.84 -0.73 19.22
C LEU A 422 -23.52 0.39 18.22
N TYR A 423 -23.46 0.03 16.94
CA TYR A 423 -23.20 0.93 15.82
C TYR A 423 -24.44 1.11 14.93
N GLY A 424 -24.51 2.24 14.22
CA GLY A 424 -25.57 2.52 13.25
C GLY A 424 -26.97 2.34 13.85
N ALA A 425 -27.79 1.48 13.23
CA ALA A 425 -29.15 1.18 13.67
C ALA A 425 -29.25 0.46 15.03
N HIS A 426 -28.13 -0.04 15.57
CA HIS A 426 -28.06 -0.66 16.90
C HIS A 426 -27.48 0.27 17.97
N SER A 427 -27.16 1.52 17.61
CA SER A 427 -26.76 2.51 18.60
C SER A 427 -27.91 2.80 19.58
N VAL A 428 -27.56 3.02 20.84
CA VAL A 428 -28.52 3.32 21.89
C VAL A 428 -28.13 4.57 22.67
N THR A 429 -29.06 5.06 23.47
CA THR A 429 -28.83 6.17 24.40
C THR A 429 -28.80 5.63 25.83
N PHE A 430 -27.75 5.97 26.58
CA PHE A 430 -27.62 5.65 28.00
C PHE A 430 -27.78 6.91 28.85
N PHE A 431 -28.67 6.89 29.83
CA PHE A 431 -28.74 7.87 30.91
C PHE A 431 -28.09 7.29 32.16
N VAL A 432 -27.17 8.05 32.76
CA VAL A 432 -26.46 7.65 33.99
C VAL A 432 -26.95 8.54 35.15
N PRO A 433 -27.76 7.99 36.07
CA PRO A 433 -28.26 8.72 37.24
C PRO A 433 -27.15 9.12 38.21
N GLN A 434 -27.49 10.02 39.14
CA GLN A 434 -26.59 10.36 40.22
C GLN A 434 -26.29 9.15 41.11
N GLY A 435 -25.00 8.95 41.44
CA GLY A 435 -24.56 7.84 42.29
C GLY A 435 -24.30 6.53 41.55
N VAL A 436 -24.65 6.44 40.27
CA VAL A 436 -24.32 5.29 39.42
C VAL A 436 -23.03 5.59 38.64
N PRO A 437 -22.03 4.70 38.67
CA PRO A 437 -20.82 4.86 37.86
C PRO A 437 -21.13 4.81 36.36
N ARG A 438 -20.33 5.52 35.55
CA ARG A 438 -20.42 5.46 34.10
C ARG A 438 -20.12 4.04 33.62
N PRO A 439 -20.91 3.47 32.69
CA PRO A 439 -20.64 2.14 32.16
C PRO A 439 -19.28 2.11 31.43
N LYS A 440 -18.57 0.99 31.57
CA LYS A 440 -17.21 0.76 31.03
C LYS A 440 -17.28 0.23 29.59
N GLY A 441 -16.17 0.28 28.86
CA GLY A 441 -16.05 -0.26 27.50
C GLY A 441 -16.32 0.77 26.40
N ASN A 442 -16.28 0.31 25.15
CA ASN A 442 -16.47 1.16 23.98
C ASN A 442 -17.98 1.36 23.71
N PRO A 443 -18.49 2.61 23.66
CA PRO A 443 -19.90 2.87 23.38
C PRO A 443 -20.30 2.68 21.90
N GLY A 444 -19.34 2.50 20.99
CA GLY A 444 -19.61 2.49 19.55
C GLY A 444 -20.18 3.84 19.10
N HIS A 445 -21.34 3.83 18.45
CA HIS A 445 -22.08 5.05 18.09
C HIS A 445 -23.12 5.46 19.15
N SER A 446 -23.17 4.76 20.29
CA SER A 446 -24.08 5.08 21.38
C SER A 446 -23.69 6.38 22.08
N THR A 447 -24.67 7.03 22.70
CA THR A 447 -24.45 8.25 23.48
C THR A 447 -24.70 8.01 24.96
N ILE A 448 -23.86 8.58 25.82
CA ILE A 448 -23.98 8.52 27.28
C ILE A 448 -24.27 9.92 27.81
N TYR A 449 -25.39 10.09 28.50
CA TYR A 449 -25.83 11.31 29.17
C TYR A 449 -25.70 11.16 30.69
N GLU A 450 -24.84 11.95 31.33
CA GLU A 450 -24.65 11.92 32.79
C GLU A 450 -25.54 12.96 33.47
N ILE A 451 -26.51 12.50 34.26
CA ILE A 451 -27.47 13.40 34.93
C ILE A 451 -26.79 14.21 36.03
N ARG A 452 -25.75 13.69 36.69
CA ARG A 452 -25.05 14.39 37.79
C ARG A 452 -24.41 15.69 37.32
N SER A 453 -23.70 15.63 36.20
CA SER A 453 -22.89 16.73 35.67
C SER A 453 -23.61 17.52 34.58
N GLY A 454 -24.65 16.94 33.97
CA GLY A 454 -25.20 17.43 32.71
C GLY A 454 -24.26 17.18 31.53
N ASN A 455 -23.15 16.44 31.70
CA ASN A 455 -22.24 16.13 30.61
C ASN A 455 -22.84 15.06 29.69
N CYS A 456 -22.29 14.97 28.48
CA CYS A 456 -22.56 13.86 27.60
C CYS A 456 -21.32 13.45 26.79
N TYR A 457 -21.34 12.20 26.32
CA TYR A 457 -20.22 11.55 25.64
C TYR A 457 -20.74 10.70 24.48
N GLY A 458 -20.01 10.67 23.37
CA GLY A 458 -20.37 9.87 22.19
C GLY A 458 -20.81 10.73 21.00
N SER A 459 -21.51 10.11 20.05
CA SER A 459 -21.72 10.65 18.70
C SER A 459 -22.88 11.65 18.57
N SER A 460 -23.62 11.93 19.65
CA SER A 460 -24.74 12.88 19.62
C SER A 460 -24.28 14.32 19.31
N PRO A 461 -25.04 15.08 18.49
CA PRO A 461 -24.79 16.50 18.23
C PRO A 461 -24.69 17.37 19.49
N ASN A 462 -25.33 16.96 20.59
CA ASN A 462 -25.25 17.70 21.85
C ASN A 462 -23.89 17.53 22.55
N CYS A 463 -23.17 16.45 22.25
CA CYS A 463 -21.86 16.14 22.83
C CYS A 463 -20.71 16.67 21.97
N SER A 464 -20.96 16.99 20.71
CA SER A 464 -19.98 17.67 19.84
C SER A 464 -19.99 19.20 19.98
N ARG A 465 -20.99 19.77 20.67
CA ARG A 465 -21.09 21.20 20.98
C ARG A 465 -20.58 21.59 22.37
N SER A 466 -20.15 20.61 23.17
CA SER A 466 -19.82 20.77 24.60
C SER A 466 -18.36 21.07 24.86
#